data_AF-A0A1W0WN14-F1
#
_entry.id   AF-A0A1W0WN14-F1
#
_cell.length_a   1.000
_cell.length_b   1.000
_cell.length_c   1.000
_cell.angle_alpha   90.00
_cell.angle_beta   90.00
_cell.angle_gamma   90.00
#
_symmetry.space_group_name_H-M   'P 1'
#
loop_
_entity.id
_entity.type
_entity.pdbx_description
1 polymer ?
#
loop_
_entity_poly.entity_id
_entity_poly.type
_entity_poly.pdbx_seq_one_letter_code
_entity_poly.pdbx_strand_id
1 'polypeptide(L)'
;MISEEIRYLILSWLSRGFSVTQIADLLQNKVSKRSINRFASKNAKKARRKVKKQKKQPMRKMTPAMVRRMVRMLTIGKAHHSFRSVADAFQLDESIVRPHLQDRNIKCFKKIKRNLIPETQKEARRKCAMNLRKTIQMSDVPNMLF
;
A
#
# COMPACT_ATOMS: atom_id res chain seq x y z
N MET A 1 28.11 -43.61 5.35
CA MET A 1 27.78 -42.56 4.35
C MET A 1 26.61 -41.73 4.89
N ILE A 2 26.54 -40.41 4.61
CA ILE A 2 25.39 -39.58 5.03
C ILE A 2 24.16 -40.02 4.25
N SER A 3 23.03 -40.28 4.93
CA SER A 3 21.75 -40.62 4.31
C SER A 3 21.21 -39.48 3.43
N GLU A 4 20.38 -39.82 2.46
CA GLU A 4 19.87 -38.86 1.47
C GLU A 4 18.94 -37.81 2.10
N GLU A 5 18.13 -38.21 3.08
CA GLU A 5 17.27 -37.32 3.86
C GLU A 5 18.09 -36.25 4.58
N ILE A 6 19.19 -36.64 5.25
CA ILE A 6 20.05 -35.70 5.97
C ILE A 6 20.74 -34.74 5.00
N ARG A 7 21.11 -35.21 3.79
CA ARG A 7 21.66 -34.33 2.74
C ARG A 7 20.66 -33.26 2.31
N TYR A 8 19.41 -33.64 2.09
CA TYR A 8 18.35 -32.69 1.73
C TYR A 8 18.13 -31.65 2.83
N LEU A 9 18.14 -32.10 4.07
CA LEU A 9 17.94 -31.28 5.26
C LEU A 9 19.08 -30.25 5.44
N ILE A 10 20.33 -30.68 5.26
CA ILE A 10 21.51 -29.80 5.25
C ILE A 10 21.40 -28.74 4.14
N LEU A 11 21.02 -29.13 2.91
CA LEU A 11 20.86 -28.16 1.80
C LEU A 11 19.74 -27.15 2.08
N SER A 12 18.65 -27.60 2.68
CA SER A 12 17.51 -26.76 3.04
C SER A 12 17.91 -25.68 4.06
N TRP A 13 18.63 -26.04 5.12
CA TRP A 13 19.12 -25.08 6.12
C TRP A 13 20.22 -24.17 5.60
N LEU A 14 21.16 -24.69 4.79
CA LEU A 14 22.15 -23.85 4.12
C LEU A 14 21.50 -22.82 3.20
N SER A 15 20.40 -23.17 2.52
CA SER A 15 19.67 -22.24 1.66
C SER A 15 18.93 -21.14 2.44
N ARG A 16 18.61 -21.40 3.71
CA ARG A 16 18.01 -20.45 4.65
C ARG A 16 19.05 -19.58 5.37
N GLY A 17 20.34 -19.83 5.14
CA GLY A 17 21.44 -19.02 5.70
C GLY A 17 21.98 -19.50 7.05
N PHE A 18 21.63 -20.71 7.51
CA PHE A 18 22.21 -21.28 8.73
C PHE A 18 23.70 -21.58 8.54
N SER A 19 24.48 -21.37 9.60
CA SER A 19 25.91 -21.69 9.59
C SER A 19 26.13 -23.20 9.72
N VAL A 20 27.27 -23.69 9.25
CA VAL A 20 27.59 -25.13 9.32
C VAL A 20 27.75 -25.61 10.76
N THR A 21 28.17 -24.73 11.66
CA THR A 21 28.26 -25.04 13.10
C THR A 21 26.86 -25.23 13.69
N GLN A 22 25.92 -24.33 13.41
CA GLN A 22 24.52 -24.45 13.84
C GLN A 22 23.87 -25.74 13.30
N ILE A 23 24.12 -26.09 12.04
CA ILE A 23 23.60 -27.32 11.45
C ILE A 23 24.21 -28.57 12.12
N ALA A 24 25.50 -28.53 12.48
CA ALA A 24 26.14 -29.62 13.20
C ALA A 24 25.59 -29.80 14.62
N ASP A 25 25.24 -28.69 15.28
CA ASP A 25 24.63 -28.71 16.62
C ASP A 25 23.17 -29.23 16.56
N LEU A 26 22.44 -28.95 15.47
CA LEU A 26 21.08 -29.49 15.27
C LEU A 26 21.04 -30.97 14.85
N LEU A 27 22.12 -31.48 14.23
CA LEU A 27 22.24 -32.88 13.79
C LEU A 27 23.11 -33.72 14.74
N GLN A 28 23.31 -33.25 15.98
CA GLN A 28 24.09 -33.92 17.00
C GLN A 28 23.85 -35.44 16.99
N ASN A 29 24.94 -36.20 17.07
CA ASN A 29 24.99 -37.67 17.09
C ASN A 29 24.55 -38.40 15.81
N LYS A 30 23.92 -37.73 14.82
CA LYS A 30 23.51 -38.37 13.56
C LYS A 30 24.58 -38.30 12.47
N VAL A 31 25.37 -37.23 12.42
CA VAL A 31 26.44 -37.05 11.44
C VAL A 31 27.62 -36.29 12.04
N SER A 32 28.85 -36.72 11.74
CA SER A 32 30.04 -36.00 12.19
C SER A 32 30.12 -34.58 11.60
N LYS A 33 30.57 -33.62 12.42
CA LYS A 33 30.81 -32.22 12.01
C LYS A 33 31.70 -32.12 10.76
N ARG A 34 32.68 -33.03 10.63
CA ARG A 34 33.59 -33.11 9.49
C ARG A 34 32.87 -33.50 8.19
N SER A 35 31.92 -34.44 8.27
CA SER A 35 31.11 -34.87 7.13
C SER A 35 30.15 -33.78 6.67
N ILE A 36 29.53 -33.04 7.61
CA ILE A 36 28.67 -31.88 7.30
C ILE A 36 29.48 -30.78 6.63
N ASN A 37 30.66 -30.43 7.17
CA ASN A 37 31.57 -29.44 6.57
C ASN A 37 31.97 -29.82 5.14
N ARG A 38 32.34 -31.08 4.89
CA ARG A 38 32.72 -31.56 3.55
C ARG A 38 31.56 -31.53 2.56
N PHE A 39 30.34 -31.83 3.03
CA PHE A 39 29.14 -31.79 2.21
C PHE A 39 28.69 -30.35 1.91
N ALA A 40 28.72 -29.49 2.93
CA ALA A 40 28.38 -28.08 2.80
C ALA A 40 29.35 -27.33 1.89
N SER A 41 30.67 -27.57 2.00
CA SER A 41 31.67 -26.93 1.14
C SER A 41 31.51 -27.33 -0.33
N LYS A 42 31.23 -28.62 -0.61
CA LYS A 42 30.96 -29.13 -1.96
C LYS A 42 29.68 -28.54 -2.58
N ASN A 43 28.68 -28.23 -1.75
CA ASN A 43 27.37 -27.75 -2.19
C ASN A 43 27.11 -26.25 -1.92
N ALA A 44 28.07 -25.51 -1.37
CA ALA A 44 27.93 -24.09 -1.05
C ALA A 44 27.55 -23.25 -2.29
N LYS A 45 28.04 -23.65 -3.48
CA LYS A 45 27.67 -23.04 -4.76
C LYS A 45 26.20 -23.28 -5.15
N LYS A 46 25.63 -24.44 -4.77
CA LYS A 46 24.23 -24.83 -5.07
C LYS A 46 23.24 -24.27 -4.03
N ALA A 47 23.65 -24.18 -2.76
CA ALA A 47 22.81 -23.70 -1.66
C ALA A 47 22.64 -22.16 -1.65
N ARG A 48 23.61 -21.42 -2.20
CA ARG A 48 23.48 -19.97 -2.41
C ARG A 48 22.45 -19.71 -3.50
N ARG A 49 21.17 -19.61 -3.13
CA ARG A 49 20.19 -18.87 -3.92
C ARG A 49 20.74 -17.45 -4.06
N LYS A 50 21.37 -17.14 -5.19
CA LYS A 50 21.76 -15.77 -5.52
C LYS A 50 20.46 -14.97 -5.50
N VAL A 51 20.24 -14.17 -4.46
CA VAL A 51 19.18 -13.16 -4.47
C VAL A 51 19.39 -12.40 -5.77
N LYS A 52 18.44 -12.53 -6.71
CA LYS A 52 18.52 -11.81 -7.98
C LYS A 52 18.69 -10.35 -7.60
N LYS A 53 19.83 -9.75 -7.98
CA LYS A 53 20.06 -8.32 -7.79
C LYS A 53 18.84 -7.61 -8.34
N GLN A 54 18.25 -6.71 -7.55
CA GLN A 54 17.13 -5.91 -8.01
C GLN A 54 17.55 -5.26 -9.34
N LYS A 55 16.78 -5.55 -10.40
CA LYS A 55 17.00 -4.91 -11.69
C LYS A 55 16.88 -3.41 -11.47
N LYS A 56 17.79 -2.63 -12.07
CA LYS A 56 17.69 -1.17 -12.07
C LYS A 56 16.31 -0.81 -12.62
N GLN A 57 15.44 -0.28 -11.77
CA GLN A 57 14.19 0.27 -12.23
C GLN A 57 14.48 1.58 -12.95
N PRO A 58 13.71 1.93 -14.00
CA PRO A 58 13.81 3.25 -14.60
C PRO A 58 13.67 4.32 -13.52
N MET A 59 14.46 5.39 -13.63
CA MET A 59 14.34 6.54 -12.72
C MET A 59 12.89 7.02 -12.73
N ARG A 60 12.27 7.08 -11.55
CA ARG A 60 10.93 7.64 -11.42
C ARG A 60 10.99 9.10 -11.85
N LYS A 61 10.13 9.48 -12.81
CA LYS A 61 9.98 10.87 -13.27
C LYS A 61 9.60 11.83 -12.14
N MET A 62 9.07 11.33 -11.02
CA MET A 62 8.70 12.12 -9.85
C MET A 62 9.59 11.85 -8.65
N THR A 63 10.03 12.94 -8.01
CA THR A 63 10.65 12.87 -6.69
C THR A 63 9.58 12.71 -5.59
N PRO A 64 9.92 12.09 -4.45
CA PRO A 64 8.99 12.00 -3.31
C PRO A 64 8.48 13.36 -2.83
N ALA A 65 9.28 14.41 -2.98
CA ALA A 65 8.90 15.79 -2.64
C ALA A 65 7.78 16.32 -3.56
N MET A 66 7.88 16.08 -4.86
CA MET A 66 6.83 16.44 -5.82
C MET A 66 5.52 15.72 -5.50
N VAL A 67 5.57 14.42 -5.22
CA VAL A 67 4.37 13.64 -4.86
C VAL A 67 3.68 14.22 -3.62
N ARG A 68 4.45 14.62 -2.59
CA ARG A 68 3.87 15.25 -1.40
C ARG A 68 3.16 16.57 -1.72
N ARG A 69 3.76 17.40 -2.57
CA ARG A 69 3.20 18.70 -2.96
C ARG A 69 1.93 18.55 -3.80
N MET A 70 1.95 17.61 -4.73
CA MET A 70 0.81 17.19 -5.56
C MET A 70 -0.39 16.74 -4.70
N VAL A 71 -0.14 15.82 -3.75
CA VAL A 71 -1.19 15.32 -2.85
C VAL A 71 -1.75 16.45 -1.98
N ARG A 72 -0.89 17.37 -1.50
CA ARG A 72 -1.33 18.51 -0.68
C ARG A 72 -2.25 19.45 -1.46
N MET A 73 -1.97 19.72 -2.74
CA MET A 73 -2.87 20.50 -3.60
C MET A 73 -4.24 19.85 -3.76
N LEU A 74 -4.30 18.52 -3.86
CA LEU A 74 -5.55 17.79 -4.06
C LEU A 74 -6.37 17.62 -2.77
N THR A 75 -5.74 17.64 -1.60
CA THR A 75 -6.40 17.30 -0.32
C THR A 75 -6.60 18.48 0.62
N ILE A 76 -5.64 19.41 0.68
CA ILE A 76 -5.58 20.46 1.72
C ILE A 76 -5.66 21.87 1.11
N GLY A 77 -5.47 22.01 -0.21
CA GLY A 77 -5.51 23.31 -0.88
C GLY A 77 -6.83 24.06 -0.64
N LYS A 78 -6.74 25.39 -0.43
CA LYS A 78 -7.91 26.29 -0.35
C LYS A 78 -8.76 26.22 -1.63
N ALA A 79 -8.14 25.91 -2.77
CA ALA A 79 -8.79 25.70 -4.04
C ALA A 79 -8.85 24.20 -4.37
N HIS A 80 -10.00 23.74 -4.88
CA HIS A 80 -10.13 22.39 -5.38
C HIS A 80 -9.48 22.27 -6.77
N HIS A 81 -8.43 21.46 -6.86
CA HIS A 81 -7.75 21.18 -8.13
C HIS A 81 -8.25 19.87 -8.75
N SER A 82 -8.42 19.85 -10.08
CA SER A 82 -8.62 18.62 -10.85
C SER A 82 -7.29 17.90 -11.07
N PHE A 83 -7.31 16.61 -11.40
CA PHE A 83 -6.07 15.88 -11.74
C PHE A 83 -5.32 16.55 -12.88
N ARG A 84 -6.03 16.97 -13.92
CA ARG A 84 -5.46 17.74 -15.03
C ARG A 84 -4.80 19.04 -14.56
N SER A 85 -5.48 19.85 -13.74
CA SER A 85 -4.91 21.09 -13.20
C SER A 85 -3.64 20.86 -12.40
N VAL A 86 -3.57 19.74 -11.66
CA VAL A 86 -2.35 19.40 -10.92
C VAL A 86 -1.27 18.86 -11.86
N ALA A 87 -1.61 18.04 -12.85
CA ALA A 87 -0.66 17.58 -13.87
C ALA A 87 -0.02 18.76 -14.61
N ASP A 88 -0.82 19.73 -15.03
CA ASP A 88 -0.36 20.95 -15.71
C ASP A 88 0.61 21.75 -14.81
N ALA A 89 0.29 21.89 -13.52
CA ALA A 89 1.13 22.60 -12.55
C ALA A 89 2.51 21.94 -12.33
N PHE A 90 2.63 20.63 -12.57
CA PHE A 90 3.87 19.88 -12.46
C PHE A 90 4.49 19.49 -13.80
N GLN A 91 3.90 19.91 -14.94
CA GLN A 91 4.30 19.52 -16.29
C GLN A 91 4.36 17.99 -16.47
N LEU A 92 3.33 17.31 -15.95
CA LEU A 92 3.20 15.85 -15.99
C LEU A 92 1.95 15.44 -16.77
N ASP A 93 1.96 14.20 -17.26
CA ASP A 93 0.75 13.59 -17.79
C ASP A 93 -0.25 13.31 -16.66
N GLU A 94 -1.54 13.54 -16.92
CA GLU A 94 -2.63 13.30 -15.96
C GLU A 94 -2.65 11.86 -15.43
N SER A 95 -2.26 10.91 -16.28
CA SER A 95 -2.19 9.48 -15.97
C SER A 95 -1.19 9.14 -14.85
N ILE A 96 -0.20 10.02 -14.60
CA ILE A 96 0.82 9.84 -13.56
C ILE A 96 0.28 10.22 -12.17
N VAL A 97 -0.72 11.10 -12.10
CA VAL A 97 -1.26 11.63 -10.85
C VAL A 97 -2.13 10.58 -10.13
N ARG A 98 -2.93 9.82 -10.88
CA ARG A 98 -3.93 8.88 -10.34
C ARG A 98 -3.32 7.73 -9.52
N PRO A 99 -2.28 7.01 -9.97
CA PRO A 99 -1.67 5.91 -9.20
C PRO A 99 -1.18 6.35 -7.82
N HIS A 100 -0.56 7.54 -7.73
CA HIS A 100 -0.03 8.07 -6.48
C HIS A 100 -1.09 8.40 -5.42
N LEU A 101 -2.34 8.60 -5.84
CA LEU A 101 -3.48 8.79 -4.94
C LEU A 101 -4.07 7.45 -4.49
N GLN A 102 -4.12 6.48 -5.42
CA GLN A 102 -4.56 5.10 -5.13
C GLN A 102 -3.63 4.43 -4.12
N ASP A 103 -2.31 4.56 -4.28
CA ASP A 103 -1.30 4.06 -3.32
C ASP A 103 -1.52 4.60 -1.90
N ARG A 104 -2.17 5.76 -1.77
CA ARG A 104 -2.44 6.46 -0.51
C ARG A 104 -3.88 6.32 -0.03
N ASN A 105 -4.71 5.53 -0.72
CA ASN A 105 -6.14 5.36 -0.44
C ASN A 105 -6.93 6.69 -0.39
N ILE A 106 -6.51 7.70 -1.16
CA ILE A 106 -7.19 9.00 -1.22
C ILE A 106 -8.31 8.93 -2.27
N LYS A 107 -9.56 9.03 -1.83
CA LYS A 107 -10.73 9.06 -2.71
C LYS A 107 -10.98 10.50 -3.20
N CYS A 108 -10.89 10.70 -4.51
CA CYS A 108 -11.23 11.97 -5.14
C CYS A 108 -12.65 11.90 -5.70
N PHE A 109 -13.60 12.53 -5.01
CA PHE A 109 -15.01 12.52 -5.41
C PHE A 109 -15.31 13.63 -6.41
N LYS A 110 -16.15 13.33 -7.40
CA LYS A 110 -16.73 14.36 -8.28
C LYS A 110 -17.62 15.27 -7.44
N LYS A 111 -17.45 16.58 -7.55
CA LYS A 111 -18.30 17.54 -6.83
C LYS A 111 -19.75 17.37 -7.30
N ILE A 112 -20.66 17.19 -6.35
CA ILE A 112 -22.09 17.26 -6.62
C ILE A 112 -22.40 18.71 -7.00
N LYS A 113 -22.99 18.93 -8.19
CA LYS A 113 -23.49 20.25 -8.56
C LYS A 113 -24.57 20.64 -7.55
N ARG A 114 -24.33 21.70 -6.78
CA ARG A 114 -25.33 22.31 -5.92
C ARG A 114 -25.93 23.49 -6.66
N ASN A 115 -27.25 23.63 -6.60
CA ASN A 115 -27.90 24.84 -7.07
C ASN A 115 -27.39 26.03 -6.24
N LEU A 116 -27.08 27.13 -6.91
CA LEU A 116 -26.77 28.39 -6.23
C LEU A 116 -28.06 28.88 -5.58
N ILE A 117 -28.08 28.91 -4.25
CA ILE A 117 -29.22 29.38 -3.46
C ILE A 117 -28.83 30.74 -2.87
N PRO A 118 -29.58 31.82 -3.16
CA PRO A 118 -29.42 33.12 -2.50
C PRO A 118 -29.51 33.00 -0.98
N GLU A 119 -28.84 33.89 -0.23
CA GLU A 119 -28.85 33.85 1.24
C GLU A 119 -30.28 33.95 1.82
N THR A 120 -31.14 34.77 1.23
CA THR A 120 -32.56 34.89 1.62
C THR A 120 -33.31 33.56 1.56
N GLN A 121 -33.06 32.77 0.52
CA GLN A 121 -33.64 31.43 0.37
C GLN A 121 -33.01 30.43 1.34
N LYS A 122 -31.74 30.57 1.70
CA LYS A 122 -31.12 29.71 2.73
C LYS A 122 -31.76 29.92 4.09
N GLU A 123 -32.00 31.18 4.47
CA GLU A 123 -32.68 31.52 5.72
C GLU A 123 -34.12 31.01 5.75
N ALA A 124 -34.87 31.20 4.67
CA ALA A 124 -36.24 30.70 4.55
C ALA A 124 -36.29 29.17 4.69
N ARG A 125 -35.39 28.44 4.00
CA ARG A 125 -35.27 26.98 4.12
C ARG A 125 -34.91 26.54 5.53
N ARG A 126 -34.01 27.25 6.20
CA ARG A 126 -33.61 26.97 7.59
C ARG A 126 -34.79 27.12 8.55
N LYS A 127 -35.56 28.21 8.44
CA LYS A 127 -36.76 28.45 9.25
C LYS A 127 -37.84 27.40 8.98
N CYS A 128 -38.11 27.12 7.71
CA CYS A 128 -39.06 26.08 7.30
C CYS A 128 -38.70 24.71 7.88
N ALA A 129 -37.43 24.28 7.74
CA ALA A 129 -36.97 23.01 8.29
C ALA A 129 -37.04 22.96 9.83
N MET A 130 -36.75 24.06 10.53
CA MET A 130 -36.92 24.14 11.99
C MET A 130 -38.39 24.02 12.40
N ASN A 131 -39.29 24.68 11.68
CA ASN A 131 -40.72 24.62 11.96
C ASN A 131 -41.24 23.20 11.74
N LEU A 132 -40.92 22.58 10.60
CA LEU A 132 -41.28 21.19 10.28
C LEU A 132 -40.81 20.21 11.36
N ARG A 133 -39.58 20.36 11.87
CA ARG A 133 -39.05 19.53 12.96
C ARG A 133 -39.81 19.68 14.28
N LYS A 134 -40.44 20.83 14.52
CA LYS A 134 -41.22 21.09 15.74
C LYS A 134 -42.68 20.68 15.58
N THR A 135 -43.22 20.74 14.36
CA THR A 135 -44.64 20.46 14.10
C THR A 135 -44.91 19.00 13.77
N ILE A 136 -43.97 18.29 13.15
CA ILE A 136 -44.15 16.88 12.76
C ILE A 136 -43.55 16.00 13.87
N GLN A 137 -44.38 15.17 14.50
CA GLN A 137 -43.89 14.11 15.37
C GLN A 137 -43.35 12.96 14.52
N MET A 138 -42.29 12.27 14.96
CA MET A 138 -41.73 11.15 14.21
C MET A 138 -42.71 9.99 14.00
N SER A 139 -43.75 9.90 14.84
CA SER A 139 -44.88 8.98 14.69
C SER A 139 -45.72 9.24 13.44
N ASP A 140 -45.79 10.50 12.99
CA ASP A 140 -46.65 10.95 11.89
C ASP A 140 -45.93 10.86 10.54
N VAL A 141 -44.62 10.65 10.56
CA VAL A 141 -43.84 10.40 9.35
C VAL A 141 -44.09 8.95 8.94
N PRO A 142 -44.69 8.70 7.75
CA PRO A 142 -44.84 7.35 7.27
C PRO A 142 -43.46 6.70 7.25
N ASN A 143 -43.33 5.50 7.84
CA ASN A 143 -42.16 4.66 7.68
C ASN A 143 -42.09 4.24 6.21
N MET A 144 -41.66 5.15 5.34
CA MET A 144 -41.17 4.83 4.02
C MET A 144 -39.81 4.17 4.25
N LEU A 145 -39.86 2.90 4.63
CA LEU A 145 -38.72 2.02 4.67
C LEU A 145 -38.01 2.12 3.32
N PHE A 146 -36.74 2.51 3.42
CA PHE A 146 -35.74 2.44 2.36
C PHE A 146 -35.58 1.01 1.85
#